data_AF-A0A532VEC8-F1
#
_entry.id   AF-A0A532VEC8-F1
#
_cell.length_a   1.000
_cell.length_b   1.000
_cell.length_c   1.000
_cell.angle_alpha   90.00
_cell.angle_beta   90.00
_cell.angle_gamma   90.00
#
_symmetry.space_group_name_H-M   'P 1'
#
loop_
_entity.id
_entity.type
_entity.pdbx_description
1 polymer ?
#
loop_
_entity_poly.entity_id
_entity_poly.type
_entity_poly.pdbx_seq_one_letter_code
_entity_poly.pdbx_strand_id
1 'polypeptide(L)'
;MQHKCNLYEKCSAPFCPLDARINKRLWFSDEQICGARWTQALSWIQAQKKIKKRARDTSRYFTLTMLSQNCRLKKGITGLNPDMPVETERKRIEKWCLKHPPKKEVSHEEKQEFIERMKKAKRGDVNPTKNMHLGQKSAHTRRF
;
A
#
# COMPACT_ATOMS: atom_id res chain seq x y z
N MET A 1 -9.51 23.88 11.28
CA MET A 1 -8.29 23.34 11.94
C MET A 1 -7.04 23.36 11.05
N GLN A 2 -7.15 23.39 9.71
CA GLN A 2 -5.99 23.45 8.80
C GLN A 2 -5.10 24.68 9.01
N HIS A 3 -5.67 25.85 9.36
CA HIS A 3 -4.94 27.10 9.61
C HIS A 3 -3.94 27.04 10.77
N LYS A 4 -4.02 26.04 11.66
CA LYS A 4 -3.03 25.83 12.72
C LYS A 4 -1.76 25.10 12.24
N CYS A 5 -1.75 24.63 10.99
CA CYS A 5 -0.57 24.02 10.39
C CYS A 5 0.43 25.10 9.98
N ASN A 6 1.67 24.97 10.44
CA ASN A 6 2.76 25.87 10.06
C ASN A 6 3.11 25.87 8.56
N LEU A 7 2.68 24.84 7.82
CA LEU A 7 2.86 24.75 6.37
C LEU A 7 1.60 25.18 5.60
N TYR A 8 0.53 25.64 6.25
CA TYR A 8 -0.76 25.88 5.61
C TYR A 8 -0.65 26.74 4.34
N GLU A 9 0.04 27.88 4.41
CA GLU A 9 0.19 28.82 3.28
C GLU A 9 1.12 28.31 2.17
N LYS A 10 1.99 27.34 2.47
CA LYS A 10 3.04 26.84 1.55
C LYS A 10 2.76 25.42 1.05
N CYS A 11 1.75 24.75 1.60
CA CYS A 11 1.44 23.35 1.32
C CYS A 11 0.36 23.27 0.25
N SER A 12 0.74 22.84 -0.96
CA SER A 12 -0.19 22.57 -2.07
C SER A 12 -0.57 21.08 -2.16
N ALA A 13 -0.37 20.31 -1.08
CA ALA A 13 -0.76 18.90 -1.06
C ALA A 13 -2.29 18.77 -1.01
N PRO A 14 -2.93 18.12 -2.00
CA PRO A 14 -4.40 17.99 -2.05
C PRO A 14 -4.93 17.06 -0.95
N PHE A 15 -4.07 16.17 -0.42
CA PHE A 15 -4.38 15.32 0.73
C PHE A 15 -3.71 15.90 1.97
N CYS A 16 -4.52 16.52 2.82
CA CYS A 16 -4.10 17.07 4.09
C CYS A 16 -4.76 16.27 5.23
N PRO A 17 -3.99 15.74 6.21
CA PRO A 17 -4.58 15.02 7.34
C PRO A 17 -5.49 15.89 8.23
N LEU A 18 -5.41 17.22 8.10
CA LEU A 18 -6.28 18.17 8.80
C LEU A 18 -7.53 18.55 7.99
N ASP A 19 -7.72 17.98 6.79
CA ASP A 19 -8.91 18.16 5.97
C ASP A 19 -9.99 17.12 6.30
N ALA A 20 -11.13 17.59 6.81
CA ALA A 20 -12.29 16.74 7.11
C ALA A 20 -12.89 16.10 5.83
N ARG A 21 -12.65 16.69 4.65
CA ARG A 21 -13.16 16.19 3.38
C ARG A 21 -12.14 15.35 2.60
N ILE A 22 -11.03 14.96 3.21
CA ILE A 22 -9.96 14.17 2.56
C ILE A 22 -10.49 12.90 1.87
N ASN A 23 -11.51 12.25 2.42
CA ASN A 23 -12.12 11.04 1.84
C ASN A 23 -12.75 11.25 0.46
N LYS A 24 -13.11 12.49 0.11
CA LYS A 24 -13.71 12.85 -1.18
C LYS A 24 -12.69 13.39 -2.18
N ARG A 25 -11.42 13.49 -1.78
CA ARG A 25 -10.35 14.01 -2.64
C ARG A 25 -9.78 12.86 -3.47
N LEU A 26 -9.29 13.23 -4.65
CA LEU A 26 -8.50 12.37 -5.53
C LEU A 26 -7.05 12.83 -5.47
N TRP A 27 -6.11 11.91 -5.54
CA TRP A 27 -4.68 12.22 -5.58
C TRP A 27 -3.99 11.55 -6.75
N PHE A 28 -3.22 12.30 -7.52
CA PHE A 28 -2.41 11.83 -8.64
C PHE A 28 -0.94 11.71 -8.22
N SER A 29 -0.20 10.82 -8.87
CA SER A 29 1.16 10.48 -8.41
C SER A 29 2.22 11.58 -8.64
N ASP A 30 1.93 12.52 -9.52
CA ASP A 30 2.73 13.71 -9.80
C ASP A 30 2.48 14.84 -8.79
N GLU A 31 1.30 14.91 -8.18
CA GLU A 31 0.93 15.92 -7.19
C GLU A 31 1.82 15.94 -5.94
N GLN A 32 1.75 17.06 -5.22
CA GLN A 32 2.52 17.27 -4.00
C GLN A 32 2.02 16.37 -2.86
N ILE A 33 2.95 15.91 -2.03
CA ILE A 33 2.67 15.14 -0.82
C ILE A 33 2.91 16.06 0.38
N CYS A 34 2.09 15.95 1.42
CA CYS A 34 2.27 16.73 2.65
C CYS A 34 3.69 16.54 3.24
N GLY A 35 4.40 17.66 3.43
CA GLY A 35 5.77 17.69 3.93
C GLY A 35 5.90 17.82 5.45
N ALA A 36 4.79 17.95 6.19
CA ALA A 36 4.83 18.10 7.64
C ALA A 36 5.47 16.86 8.29
N ARG A 37 6.34 17.06 9.29
CA ARG A 37 7.10 15.96 9.91
C ARG A 37 6.21 14.95 10.63
N TRP A 38 5.20 15.43 11.36
CA TRP A 38 4.28 14.58 12.12
C TRP A 38 3.43 13.67 11.22
N THR A 39 3.23 14.05 9.96
CA THR A 39 2.40 13.30 9.02
C THR A 39 3.16 12.13 8.38
N GLN A 40 4.49 12.10 8.48
CA GLN A 40 5.33 11.09 7.84
C GLN A 40 5.15 9.68 8.40
N ALA A 41 4.59 9.56 9.62
CA ALA A 41 4.23 8.29 10.23
C ALA A 41 2.93 7.70 9.67
N LEU A 42 2.09 8.50 8.99
CA LEU A 42 0.82 8.05 8.45
C LEU A 42 1.03 7.07 7.30
N SER A 43 0.40 5.90 7.39
CA SER A 43 0.55 4.81 6.41
C SER A 43 0.20 5.26 4.99
N TRP A 44 -0.85 6.06 4.82
CA TRP A 44 -1.29 6.55 3.52
C TRP A 44 -0.32 7.59 2.93
N ILE A 45 0.38 8.40 3.74
CA ILE A 45 1.45 9.29 3.25
C ILE A 45 2.68 8.48 2.81
N GLN A 46 3.02 7.45 3.58
CA GLN A 46 4.08 6.52 3.16
C GLN A 46 3.70 5.79 1.86
N ALA A 47 2.41 5.49 1.66
CA ALA A 47 1.90 4.94 0.41
C ALA A 47 2.03 5.94 -0.74
N GLN A 48 1.64 7.21 -0.57
CA GLN A 48 1.85 8.26 -1.58
C GLN A 48 3.32 8.35 -2.01
N LYS A 49 4.25 8.38 -1.05
CA LYS A 49 5.71 8.43 -1.34
C LYS A 49 6.20 7.23 -2.15
N LYS A 50 5.66 6.04 -1.87
CA LYS A 50 6.00 4.81 -2.59
C LYS A 50 5.40 4.80 -3.99
N ILE A 51 4.14 5.24 -4.12
CA ILE A 51 3.44 5.33 -5.41
C ILE A 51 4.12 6.36 -6.31
N LYS A 52 4.48 7.55 -5.79
CA LYS A 52 5.20 8.57 -6.56
C LYS A 52 6.48 8.06 -7.24
N LYS A 53 7.15 7.07 -6.65
CA LYS A 53 8.35 6.44 -7.21
C LYS A 53 8.08 5.20 -8.08
N ARG A 54 6.88 4.62 -8.03
CA ARG A 54 6.56 3.29 -8.58
C ARG A 54 5.38 3.30 -9.54
N ALA A 55 4.62 4.39 -9.61
CA ALA A 55 3.47 4.52 -10.47
C ALA A 55 3.91 4.37 -11.92
N ARG A 56 3.12 3.62 -12.70
CA ARG A 56 3.34 3.51 -14.15
C ARG A 56 2.89 4.78 -14.88
N ASP A 57 1.85 5.41 -14.36
CA ASP A 57 1.03 6.38 -15.07
C ASP A 57 0.59 7.47 -14.09
N THR A 58 0.93 8.72 -14.40
CA THR A 58 0.62 9.89 -13.57
C THR A 58 -0.79 10.42 -13.79
N SER A 59 -1.43 10.08 -14.93
CA SER A 59 -2.80 10.51 -15.25
C SER A 59 -3.90 9.78 -14.46
N ARG A 60 -3.51 8.84 -13.61
CA ARG A 60 -4.42 8.02 -12.81
C ARG A 60 -4.40 8.41 -11.35
N TYR A 61 -5.59 8.42 -10.76
CA TYR A 61 -5.78 8.86 -9.39
C TYR A 61 -5.83 7.69 -8.41
N PHE A 62 -5.58 8.01 -7.15
CA PHE A 62 -5.72 7.15 -5.99
C PHE A 62 -6.62 7.85 -4.96
N THR A 63 -7.48 7.07 -4.32
CA THR A 63 -8.32 7.54 -3.22
C THR A 63 -7.68 7.26 -1.87
N LEU A 64 -8.17 7.89 -0.80
CA LEU A 64 -7.65 7.63 0.54
C LEU A 64 -7.81 6.16 0.94
N THR A 65 -8.92 5.51 0.55
CA THR A 65 -9.15 4.08 0.78
C THR A 65 -8.05 3.23 0.16
N MET A 66 -7.67 3.50 -1.09
CA MET A 66 -6.59 2.77 -1.77
C MET A 66 -5.24 2.99 -1.08
N LEU A 67 -4.94 4.22 -0.67
CA LEU A 67 -3.69 4.56 0.00
C LEU A 67 -3.59 3.96 1.41
N SER A 68 -4.72 3.74 2.07
CA SER A 68 -4.79 3.23 3.45
C SER A 68 -4.80 1.70 3.54
N GLN A 69 -4.94 0.99 2.42
CA GLN A 69 -5.03 -0.49 2.33
C GLN A 69 -3.81 -1.26 2.88
N ASN A 70 -2.69 -0.60 3.17
CA ASN A 70 -1.42 -1.22 3.61
C ASN A 70 -0.98 -2.44 2.76
N CYS A 71 -1.14 -2.33 1.45
CA CYS A 71 -0.77 -3.39 0.51
C CYS A 71 0.72 -3.33 0.09
N ARG A 72 1.19 -4.36 -0.63
CA ARG A 72 2.53 -4.37 -1.22
C ARG A 72 2.53 -3.61 -2.55
N LEU A 73 2.96 -2.35 -2.52
CA LEU A 73 3.05 -1.47 -3.70
C LEU A 73 4.21 -1.90 -4.61
N LYS A 74 3.94 -2.69 -5.66
CA LYS A 74 4.96 -3.15 -6.64
C LYS A 74 5.31 -2.05 -7.66
N LYS A 75 6.39 -2.24 -8.43
CA LYS A 75 6.75 -1.37 -9.57
C LYS A 75 5.64 -1.47 -10.63
N GLY A 76 5.26 -0.34 -11.21
CA GLY A 76 4.19 -0.25 -12.21
C GLY A 76 2.78 -0.20 -11.60
N ILE A 77 2.66 0.15 -10.32
CA ILE A 77 1.33 0.31 -9.70
C ILE A 77 0.53 1.37 -10.46
N THR A 78 -0.76 1.13 -10.60
CA THR A 78 -1.64 1.91 -11.45
C THR A 78 -2.88 2.29 -10.67
N GLY A 79 -3.28 3.57 -10.76
CA GLY A 79 -4.48 4.11 -10.12
C GLY A 79 -5.77 3.81 -10.91
N LEU A 80 -6.83 4.53 -10.59
CA LEU A 80 -8.09 4.50 -11.33
C LEU A 80 -8.09 5.54 -12.45
N ASN A 81 -8.84 5.26 -13.53
CA ASN A 81 -9.02 6.18 -14.64
C ASN A 81 -10.07 7.26 -14.28
N PRO A 82 -9.76 8.58 -14.38
CA PRO A 82 -10.71 9.67 -14.18
C PRO A 82 -11.89 9.67 -15.18
N ASP A 83 -11.69 9.22 -16.41
CA ASP A 83 -12.70 9.31 -17.49
C ASP A 83 -13.88 8.34 -17.33
N MET A 84 -13.78 7.43 -16.35
CA MET A 84 -14.78 6.40 -16.13
C MET A 84 -15.91 6.90 -15.20
N PRO A 85 -17.17 6.45 -15.40
CA PRO A 85 -18.35 7.00 -14.69
C PRO A 85 -18.26 6.91 -13.16
N VAL A 86 -18.64 7.99 -12.47
CA VAL A 86 -18.53 8.15 -11.00
C VAL A 86 -19.36 7.11 -10.25
N GLU A 87 -20.50 6.69 -10.81
CA GLU A 87 -21.41 5.69 -10.24
C GLU A 87 -20.71 4.34 -10.03
N THR A 88 -19.70 4.06 -10.86
CA THR A 88 -18.90 2.82 -10.78
C THR A 88 -17.66 2.95 -9.89
N GLU A 89 -17.37 4.14 -9.35
CA GLU A 89 -16.15 4.42 -8.58
C GLU A 89 -15.98 3.44 -7.42
N ARG A 90 -17.01 3.25 -6.59
CA ARG A 90 -16.97 2.30 -5.45
C ARG A 90 -16.56 0.89 -5.89
N LYS A 91 -17.17 0.38 -6.95
CA LYS A 91 -16.85 -0.95 -7.51
C LYS A 91 -15.42 -1.01 -8.06
N ARG A 92 -14.93 0.09 -8.64
CA ARG A 92 -13.55 0.20 -9.15
C ARG A 92 -12.53 0.22 -8.02
N ILE A 93 -12.80 0.96 -6.93
CA ILE A 93 -11.99 0.97 -5.71
C ILE A 93 -11.94 -0.43 -5.11
N GLU A 94 -13.09 -1.09 -4.97
CA GLU A 94 -13.17 -2.46 -4.43
C GLU A 94 -12.35 -3.45 -5.28
N LYS A 95 -12.55 -3.45 -6.60
CA LYS A 95 -11.74 -4.26 -7.53
C LYS A 95 -10.25 -3.98 -7.40
N TRP A 96 -9.86 -2.72 -7.19
CA TRP A 96 -8.47 -2.36 -6.97
C TRP A 96 -7.93 -2.95 -5.66
N CYS A 97 -8.69 -2.84 -4.57
CA CYS A 97 -8.34 -3.39 -3.27
C CYS A 97 -8.22 -4.93 -3.28
N LEU A 98 -9.07 -5.62 -4.03
CA LEU A 98 -8.97 -7.07 -4.22
C LEU A 98 -7.68 -7.48 -4.96
N LYS A 99 -7.26 -6.70 -5.96
CA LYS A 99 -5.98 -6.91 -6.67
C LYS A 99 -4.76 -6.57 -5.82
N HIS A 100 -4.93 -5.73 -4.80
CA HIS A 100 -3.88 -5.25 -3.92
C HIS A 100 -4.24 -5.58 -2.46
N PRO A 101 -4.24 -6.87 -2.08
CA PRO A 101 -4.61 -7.26 -0.73
C PRO A 101 -3.66 -6.65 0.31
N PRO A 102 -4.16 -6.37 1.53
CA PRO A 102 -3.33 -5.94 2.64
C PRO A 102 -2.23 -6.97 2.89
N LYS A 103 -1.09 -6.51 3.39
CA LYS A 103 -0.03 -7.44 3.80
C LYS A 103 -0.56 -8.31 4.93
N LYS A 104 -0.23 -9.60 4.88
CA LYS A 104 -0.41 -10.48 6.03
C LYS A 104 0.38 -9.92 7.20
N GLU A 105 -0.26 -9.85 8.35
CA GLU A 105 0.44 -9.59 9.60
C GLU A 105 1.28 -10.82 9.91
N VAL A 106 2.59 -10.63 9.93
CA VAL A 106 3.56 -11.67 10.30
C VAL A 106 3.95 -11.39 11.73
N SER A 107 3.96 -12.43 12.58
CA SER A 107 4.30 -12.30 13.99
C SER A 107 5.73 -11.77 14.15
N HIS A 108 6.05 -11.25 15.33
CA HIS A 108 7.41 -10.79 15.62
C HIS A 108 8.42 -11.94 15.51
N GLU A 109 8.05 -13.13 15.99
CA GLU A 109 8.85 -14.35 15.95
C GLU A 109 9.12 -14.78 14.52
N GLU A 110 8.09 -14.88 13.67
CA GLU A 110 8.22 -15.24 12.25
C GLU A 110 9.11 -14.24 11.48
N LYS A 111 9.04 -12.94 11.82
CA LYS A 111 9.93 -11.92 11.25
C LYS A 111 11.38 -12.12 11.69
N GLN A 112 11.61 -12.44 12.96
CA GLN A 112 12.95 -12.71 13.49
C GLN A 112 13.54 -13.96 12.84
N GLU A 113 12.78 -15.04 12.72
CA GLU A 113 13.21 -16.25 12.02
C GLU A 113 13.60 -15.97 10.57
N PHE A 114 12.80 -15.16 9.85
CA PHE A 114 13.12 -14.78 8.48
C PHE A 114 14.42 -13.97 8.41
N ILE A 115 14.63 -13.02 9.33
CA ILE A 115 15.87 -12.23 9.42
C ILE A 115 17.07 -13.14 9.69
N GLU A 116 16.96 -14.04 10.66
CA GLU A 116 18.04 -14.98 11.03
C GLU A 116 18.37 -15.93 9.88
N ARG A 117 17.36 -16.44 9.17
CA ARG A 117 17.56 -17.27 7.98
C ARG A 117 18.30 -16.52 6.88
N MET A 118 17.95 -15.25 6.64
CA MET A 118 18.61 -14.40 5.65
C MET A 118 20.06 -14.08 6.06
N LYS A 119 20.34 -13.90 7.35
CA LYS A 119 21.72 -13.72 7.87
C LYS A 119 22.56 -14.98 7.64
N LYS A 120 22.03 -16.17 7.93
CA LYS A 120 22.72 -17.46 7.67
C LYS A 120 22.99 -17.67 6.18
N ALA A 121 22.02 -17.38 5.32
CA ALA A 121 22.22 -17.46 3.87
C ALA A 121 23.31 -16.51 3.36
N LYS A 122 23.40 -15.28 3.90
CA LYS A 122 24.48 -14.33 3.56
C LYS A 122 25.86 -14.78 4.03
N ARG A 123 25.96 -15.57 5.10
CA ARG A 123 27.21 -16.13 5.62
C ARG A 123 27.67 -17.37 4.85
N GLY A 124 26.82 -17.92 3.97
CA GLY A 124 27.12 -19.13 3.21
C GLY A 124 26.76 -20.43 3.95
N ASP A 125 26.15 -20.34 5.13
CA ASP A 125 25.91 -21.48 6.02
C ASP A 125 24.74 -22.39 5.58
N VAL A 126 23.97 -21.99 4.54
CA VAL A 126 22.75 -22.71 4.11
C VAL A 126 22.64 -22.75 2.58
N ASN A 127 22.51 -23.96 2.02
CA ASN A 127 22.28 -24.21 0.60
C ASN A 127 20.80 -23.92 0.22
N PRO A 128 20.48 -23.08 -0.79
CA PRO A 128 19.12 -22.54 -0.98
C PRO A 128 18.03 -23.51 -1.45
N THR A 129 18.37 -24.75 -1.84
CA THR A 129 17.47 -25.60 -2.65
C THR A 129 16.65 -26.65 -1.89
N LYS A 130 16.77 -26.77 -0.56
CA LYS A 130 15.97 -27.74 0.22
C LYS A 130 15.07 -27.03 1.21
N ASN A 131 13.86 -26.66 0.77
CA ASN A 131 12.59 -26.73 1.54
C ASN A 131 11.49 -25.91 0.85
N MET A 132 10.89 -26.51 -0.20
CA MET A 132 9.60 -26.07 -0.75
C MET A 132 8.50 -27.15 -0.62
N HIS A 133 8.63 -28.07 0.33
CA HIS A 133 7.58 -29.03 0.65
C HIS A 133 7.16 -28.91 2.12
N LEU A 134 6.22 -28.03 2.39
CA LEU A 134 5.28 -28.23 3.50
C LEU A 134 3.95 -27.55 3.17
N GLY A 135 3.01 -28.41 2.82
CA GLY A 135 1.63 -28.09 2.47
C GLY A 135 0.86 -29.35 2.10
N GLN A 136 1.12 -30.48 2.75
CA GLN A 136 0.22 -31.62 2.73
C GLN A 136 -1.10 -31.17 3.37
N LYS A 137 -2.18 -31.15 2.59
CA LYS A 137 -3.54 -31.25 3.14
C LYS A 137 -4.10 -32.58 2.71
N SER A 138 -4.21 -33.48 3.68
CA SER A 138 -4.96 -34.73 3.60
C SER A 138 -6.38 -34.46 3.09
N ALA A 139 -6.79 -35.18 2.06
CA ALA A 139 -8.21 -35.34 1.72
C ALA A 139 -8.55 -36.81 1.95
N HIS A 140 -9.15 -37.09 3.11
CA HIS A 140 -9.81 -38.36 3.39
C HIS A 140 -11.33 -38.15 3.22
N THR A 141 -11.87 -38.85 2.21
CA THR A 141 -13.21 -39.44 2.05
C THR A 141 -14.49 -38.65 2.35
N ARG A 142 -15.38 -38.61 1.34
CA ARG A 142 -16.76 -39.17 1.31
C ARG A 142 -17.23 -39.15 -0.16
N ARG A 143 -17.37 -40.30 -0.82
CA ARG A 143 -18.66 -41.01 -1.06
C ARG A 143 -19.83 -40.04 -1.29
N PHE A 144 -20.31 -39.96 -2.52
CA PHE A 144 -21.63 -40.43 -2.95
C PHE A 144 -21.56 -40.79 -4.43
#